data_AF-A0A7V9TWR5-F1
#
_entry.id   AF-A0A7V9TWR5-F1
#
_cell.length_a   1.000
_cell.length_b   1.000
_cell.length_c   1.000
_cell.angle_alpha   90.00
_cell.angle_beta   90.00
_cell.angle_gamma   90.00
#
_symmetry.space_group_name_H-M   'P 1'
#
loop_
_entity.id
_entity.type
_entity.pdbx_description
1 polymer ?
#
loop_
_entity_poly.entity_id
_entity_poly.type
_entity_poly.pdbx_seq_one_letter_code
_entity_poly.pdbx_strand_id
1 'polypeptide(L)'
;MSQVVIENPIINSPFGEPTRHFRFADEGITDEILDGRRTSSYFVPIAKSKKRGAKQLQFDTEWTQDRIEENKLVNDIRRRVAMWRKGGYLGVTPTTARLIAYWTDPDREKKLFFCQNEALETAIYLTEVARKYGDACSR
;
A
#
# COMPACT_ATOMS: atom_id res chain seq x y z
N MET A 1 29.54 -10.39 -3.73
CA MET A 1 28.21 -9.87 -4.07
C MET A 1 28.35 -8.41 -4.43
N SER A 2 27.96 -8.01 -5.64
CA SER A 2 27.96 -6.60 -6.04
C SER A 2 26.87 -5.87 -5.27
N GLN A 3 27.23 -4.82 -4.54
CA GLN A 3 26.28 -3.96 -3.86
C GLN A 3 25.36 -3.31 -4.91
N VAL A 4 24.05 -3.54 -4.80
CA VAL A 4 23.06 -2.81 -5.61
C VAL A 4 23.08 -1.36 -5.14
N VAL A 5 23.48 -0.44 -6.01
CA VAL A 5 23.54 0.99 -5.70
C VAL A 5 22.35 1.67 -6.37
N ILE A 6 21.38 2.11 -5.56
CA ILE A 6 20.25 2.90 -6.04
C ILE A 6 20.62 4.38 -5.91
N GLU A 7 20.93 5.02 -7.03
CA GLU A 7 21.34 6.43 -7.05
C GLU A 7 20.20 7.36 -6.62
N ASN A 8 18.98 7.08 -7.07
CA ASN A 8 17.78 7.83 -6.66
C ASN A 8 16.69 6.89 -6.14
N PRO A 9 16.49 6.79 -4.81
CA PRO A 9 15.45 5.95 -4.23
C PRO A 9 14.03 6.53 -4.39
N ILE A 10 13.89 7.80 -4.81
CA ILE A 10 12.60 8.48 -4.93
C ILE A 10 12.14 8.45 -6.40
N ILE A 11 11.30 7.48 -6.73
CA ILE A 11 10.81 7.23 -8.10
C ILE A 11 9.34 7.60 -8.32
N ASN A 12 8.64 8.11 -7.31
CA ASN A 12 7.23 8.54 -7.42
C ASN A 12 7.04 9.93 -6.82
N SER A 13 6.07 10.68 -7.35
CA SER A 13 5.59 11.92 -6.73
C SER A 13 4.83 11.62 -5.44
N PRO A 14 4.96 12.44 -4.38
CA PRO A 14 4.16 12.29 -3.17
C PRO A 14 2.69 12.68 -3.36
N PHE A 15 2.35 13.39 -4.44
CA PHE A 15 1.00 13.90 -4.71
C PHE A 15 0.17 13.01 -5.64
N GLY A 16 0.81 12.11 -6.38
CA GLY A 16 0.14 11.17 -7.29
C GLY A 16 0.08 9.76 -6.71
N GLU A 17 -0.79 8.92 -7.29
CA GLU A 17 -0.76 7.50 -7.00
C GLU A 17 0.59 6.90 -7.43
N PRO A 18 1.25 6.05 -6.61
CA PRO A 18 2.50 5.42 -7.00
C PRO A 18 2.32 4.56 -8.24
N THR A 19 3.12 4.81 -9.27
CA THR A 19 3.04 4.11 -10.57
C THR A 19 4.23 3.22 -10.82
N ARG A 20 5.26 3.25 -9.96
CA ARG A 20 6.48 2.46 -10.12
C ARG A 20 6.98 1.94 -8.78
N HIS A 21 7.71 0.84 -8.77
CA HIS A 21 8.40 0.33 -7.60
C HIS A 21 9.66 -0.45 -7.99
N PHE A 22 10.67 -0.48 -7.11
CA PHE A 22 11.80 -1.38 -7.30
C PHE A 22 11.38 -2.83 -7.08
N ARG A 23 11.82 -3.73 -7.96
CA ARG A 23 11.56 -5.17 -7.84
C ARG A 23 12.24 -5.71 -6.59
N PHE A 24 11.52 -6.56 -5.89
CA PHE A 24 12.02 -7.30 -4.74
C PHE A 24 12.34 -8.73 -5.17
N ALA A 25 13.60 -9.14 -5.10
CA ALA A 25 14.09 -10.48 -5.39
C ALA A 25 14.44 -11.24 -4.09
N ASP A 26 14.89 -12.49 -4.20
CA ASP A 26 15.24 -13.34 -3.05
C ASP A 26 16.38 -12.78 -2.18
N GLU A 27 17.21 -11.94 -2.77
CA GLU A 27 18.32 -11.28 -2.09
C GLU A 27 17.97 -9.85 -1.63
N GLY A 28 16.72 -9.40 -1.85
CA GLY A 28 16.22 -8.10 -1.42
C GLY A 28 15.85 -7.15 -2.57
N ILE A 29 15.92 -5.84 -2.31
CA ILE A 29 15.59 -4.81 -3.30
C ILE A 29 16.64 -4.78 -4.41
N THR A 30 16.17 -4.77 -5.65
CA THR A 30 16.99 -4.63 -6.85
C THR A 30 16.93 -3.19 -7.39
N ASP A 31 17.78 -2.86 -8.35
CA ASP A 31 17.74 -1.61 -9.13
C ASP A 31 16.72 -1.66 -10.29
N GLU A 32 16.13 -2.83 -10.57
CA GLU A 32 15.08 -3.01 -11.58
C GLU A 32 13.79 -2.29 -11.13
N ILE A 33 13.28 -1.38 -11.96
CA ILE A 33 12.03 -0.66 -11.72
C ILE A 33 10.91 -1.35 -12.49
N LEU A 34 9.85 -1.73 -11.78
CA LEU A 34 8.62 -2.27 -12.35
C LEU A 34 7.51 -1.22 -12.37
N ASP A 35 6.65 -1.33 -13.38
CA ASP A 35 5.44 -0.53 -13.50
C ASP A 35 4.33 -1.01 -12.56
N GLY A 36 3.49 -0.06 -12.16
CA GLY A 36 2.40 -0.24 -11.22
C GLY A 36 2.80 -0.01 -9.76
N ARG A 37 1.75 0.13 -8.94
CA ARG A 37 1.88 0.22 -7.50
C ARG A 37 2.27 -1.14 -6.92
N ARG A 38 3.25 -1.16 -6.02
CA ARG A 38 3.66 -2.38 -5.31
C ARG A 38 2.49 -3.02 -4.55
N THR A 39 2.25 -4.31 -4.80
CA THR A 39 1.30 -5.13 -4.05
C THR A 39 1.64 -5.10 -2.55
N SER A 40 0.62 -4.98 -1.69
CA SER A 40 0.83 -5.04 -0.25
C SER A 40 1.10 -6.49 0.18
N SER A 41 2.18 -6.71 0.91
CA SER A 41 2.57 -8.02 1.45
C SER A 41 3.20 -7.89 2.83
N TYR A 42 3.23 -8.98 3.59
CA TYR A 42 3.86 -9.10 4.90
C TYR A 42 4.78 -10.31 4.94
N PHE A 43 5.74 -10.28 5.85
CA PHE A 43 6.66 -11.39 6.07
C PHE A 43 6.08 -12.37 7.09
N VAL A 44 6.04 -13.65 6.76
CA VAL A 44 5.66 -14.70 7.71
C VAL A 44 6.91 -15.19 8.45
N PRO A 45 7.07 -14.90 9.75
CA PRO A 45 8.19 -15.43 10.52
C PRO A 45 7.96 -16.92 10.79
N ILE A 46 8.83 -17.79 10.27
CA ILE A 46 8.84 -19.20 10.65
C ILE A 46 9.50 -19.33 12.02
N ALA A 47 8.83 -19.99 12.96
CA ALA A 47 9.41 -20.29 14.27
C ALA A 47 10.66 -21.18 14.08
N LYS A 48 11.84 -20.69 14.43
CA LYS A 48 13.06 -21.50 14.46
C LYS A 48 12.84 -22.68 15.43
N SER A 49 13.07 -23.92 14.98
CA SER A 49 13.00 -25.09 15.86
C SER A 49 13.95 -24.88 17.04
N LYS A 50 13.45 -24.99 18.29
CA LYS A 50 14.28 -24.94 19.51
C LYS A 50 15.27 -26.12 19.53
N LYS A 51 16.41 -26.01 18.85
CA LYS A 51 17.55 -26.89 19.10
C LYS A 51 18.44 -26.24 20.16
N ARG A 52 18.53 -26.90 21.33
CA ARG A 52 19.47 -26.59 22.40
C ARG A 52 20.90 -26.75 21.86
N GLY A 53 21.65 -25.66 21.80
CA GLY A 53 23.07 -25.67 21.48
C GLY A 53 23.56 -24.25 21.24
N ALA A 54 24.45 -23.77 22.09
CA ALA A 54 25.00 -22.42 22.05
C ALA A 54 25.73 -22.15 20.72
N LYS A 55 25.01 -21.60 19.74
CA LYS A 55 25.59 -20.82 18.66
C LYS A 55 24.75 -19.56 18.50
N GLN A 56 25.45 -18.44 18.58
CA GLN A 56 25.02 -17.07 18.39
C GLN A 56 23.86 -16.99 17.39
N LEU A 57 22.77 -16.34 17.81
CA LEU A 57 21.63 -15.97 16.97
C LEU A 57 22.13 -15.11 15.80
N GLN A 58 22.59 -15.74 14.72
CA GLN A 58 22.63 -15.10 13.42
C GLN A 58 21.17 -14.78 13.09
N PHE A 59 20.88 -13.48 13.07
CA PHE A 59 19.76 -12.95 12.32
C PHE A 59 20.06 -13.28 10.86
N ASP A 60 19.61 -14.45 10.39
CA ASP A 60 19.54 -14.75 8.97
C ASP A 60 18.63 -13.71 8.34
N THR A 61 19.26 -12.66 7.84
CA THR A 61 18.74 -11.67 6.90
C THR A 61 18.63 -12.35 5.54
N GLU A 62 17.98 -13.50 5.50
CA GLU A 62 17.59 -14.17 4.27
C GLU A 62 16.20 -13.66 3.94
N TRP A 63 16.16 -12.57 3.19
CA TRP A 63 14.95 -11.90 2.73
C TRP A 63 14.38 -12.63 1.50
N THR A 64 14.16 -13.94 1.61
CA THR A 64 13.74 -14.75 0.45
C THR A 64 12.28 -14.49 0.08
N GLN A 65 11.94 -14.49 -1.22
CA GLN A 65 10.57 -14.26 -1.70
C GLN A 65 9.58 -15.29 -1.13
N ASP A 66 10.06 -16.51 -0.83
CA ASP A 66 9.29 -17.59 -0.20
C ASP A 66 8.68 -17.21 1.17
N ARG A 67 9.09 -16.09 1.78
CA ARG A 67 8.59 -15.61 3.08
C ARG A 67 7.53 -14.51 2.95
N ILE A 68 7.12 -14.16 1.73
CA ILE A 68 6.22 -13.02 1.44
C ILE A 68 4.80 -13.52 1.17
N GLU A 69 3.86 -13.13 2.03
CA GLU A 69 2.43 -13.35 1.79
C GLU A 69 1.71 -12.04 1.47
N GLU A 70 0.80 -12.08 0.49
CA GLU A 70 0.01 -10.90 0.14
C GLU A 70 -1.01 -10.55 1.23
N ASN A 71 -1.11 -9.25 1.54
CA ASN A 71 -2.21 -8.70 2.32
C ASN A 71 -3.47 -8.62 1.44
N LYS A 72 -4.14 -9.75 1.21
CA LYS A 72 -5.33 -9.86 0.34
C LYS A 72 -6.38 -8.79 0.65
N LEU A 73 -6.75 -8.66 1.93
CA LEU A 73 -7.71 -7.66 2.38
C LEU A 73 -7.30 -6.22 2.04
N VAL A 74 -6.02 -5.87 2.27
CA VAL A 74 -5.52 -4.51 1.98
C VAL A 74 -5.54 -4.23 0.48
N ASN A 75 -5.11 -5.21 -0.33
CA ASN A 75 -5.12 -5.07 -1.79
C ASN A 75 -6.56 -4.97 -2.33
N ASP A 76 -7.50 -5.71 -1.75
CA ASP A 76 -8.92 -5.65 -2.12
C ASP A 76 -9.55 -4.32 -1.74
N ILE A 77 -9.29 -3.78 -0.54
CA ILE A 77 -9.76 -2.46 -0.12
C ILE A 77 -9.21 -1.39 -1.07
N ARG A 78 -7.90 -1.41 -1.38
CA ARG A 78 -7.29 -0.46 -2.33
C ARG A 78 -7.99 -0.51 -3.68
N ARG A 79 -8.26 -1.70 -4.21
CA ARG A 79 -8.97 -1.88 -5.49
C ARG A 79 -10.38 -1.29 -5.43
N ARG A 80 -11.14 -1.56 -4.37
CA ARG A 80 -12.51 -1.04 -4.17
C ARG A 80 -12.54 0.47 -4.08
N VAL A 81 -11.69 1.05 -3.24
CA VAL A 81 -11.56 2.51 -3.09
C VAL A 81 -11.14 3.15 -4.41
N ALA A 82 -10.18 2.57 -5.14
CA ALA A 82 -9.75 3.08 -6.44
C ALA A 82 -10.89 3.06 -7.49
N MET A 83 -11.68 1.99 -7.56
CA MET A 83 -12.86 1.93 -8.43
C MET A 83 -13.90 2.97 -8.06
N TRP A 84 -14.19 3.13 -6.78
CA TRP A 84 -15.13 4.12 -6.27
C TRP A 84 -14.68 5.56 -6.53
N ARG A 85 -13.38 5.86 -6.34
CA ARG A 85 -12.76 7.14 -6.70
C ARG A 85 -12.95 7.45 -8.18
N LYS A 86 -12.64 6.49 -9.07
CA LYS A 86 -12.84 6.61 -10.52
C LYS A 86 -14.31 6.78 -10.91
N GLY A 87 -15.23 6.24 -10.11
CA GLY A 87 -16.67 6.41 -10.27
C GLY A 87 -17.22 7.76 -9.80
N GLY A 88 -16.38 8.71 -9.35
CA GLY A 88 -16.82 10.05 -8.96
C GLY A 88 -17.41 10.13 -7.55
N TYR A 89 -16.95 9.27 -6.63
CA TYR A 89 -17.33 9.30 -5.21
C TYR A 89 -18.83 9.10 -4.95
N LEU A 90 -19.50 8.29 -5.78
CA LEU A 90 -20.93 8.01 -5.63
C LEU A 90 -21.28 7.42 -4.26
N GLY A 91 -22.41 7.85 -3.71
CA GLY A 91 -22.96 7.31 -2.45
C GLY A 91 -22.53 8.01 -1.17
N VAL A 92 -21.74 9.09 -1.25
CA VAL A 92 -21.40 9.94 -0.09
C VAL A 92 -22.47 10.98 0.22
N THR A 93 -22.40 11.56 1.42
CA THR A 93 -23.24 12.72 1.77
C THR A 93 -22.81 13.99 0.99
N PRO A 94 -23.71 14.98 0.82
CA PRO A 94 -23.37 16.25 0.17
C PRO A 94 -22.22 17.00 0.87
N THR A 95 -22.09 16.88 2.20
CA THR A 95 -20.99 17.48 2.95
C THR A 95 -19.67 16.79 2.62
N THR A 96 -19.66 15.46 2.64
CA THR A 96 -18.48 14.66 2.29
C THR A 96 -18.03 14.93 0.84
N ALA A 97 -18.96 15.04 -0.11
CA ALA A 97 -18.65 15.42 -1.49
C ALA A 97 -17.93 16.77 -1.59
N ARG A 98 -18.41 17.80 -0.88
CA ARG A 98 -17.77 19.12 -0.84
C ARG A 98 -16.37 19.06 -0.23
N LEU A 99 -16.20 18.30 0.85
CA LEU A 99 -14.91 18.14 1.51
C LEU A 99 -13.89 17.43 0.60
N ILE A 100 -14.29 16.35 -0.07
CA ILE A 100 -13.44 15.66 -1.06
C ILE A 100 -13.03 16.62 -2.18
N ALA A 101 -13.98 17.38 -2.74
CA ALA A 101 -13.68 18.36 -3.79
C ALA A 101 -12.66 19.41 -3.33
N TYR A 102 -12.82 19.94 -2.10
CA TYR A 102 -11.88 20.91 -1.53
C TYR A 102 -10.49 20.31 -1.27
N TRP A 103 -10.41 19.07 -0.77
CA TRP A 103 -9.14 18.42 -0.44
C TRP A 103 -8.35 17.96 -1.67
N THR A 104 -9.05 17.61 -2.75
CA THR A 104 -8.47 17.13 -4.02
C THR A 104 -8.27 18.24 -5.06
N ASP A 105 -8.60 19.48 -4.72
CA ASP A 105 -8.43 20.65 -5.58
C ASP A 105 -6.94 20.85 -5.97
N PRO A 106 -6.60 20.82 -7.27
CA PRO A 106 -5.22 21.01 -7.73
C PRO A 106 -4.69 22.43 -7.48
N ASP A 107 -5.54 23.42 -7.23
CA ASP A 107 -5.15 24.81 -6.99
C ASP A 107 -5.02 25.14 -5.50
N ARG A 108 -5.26 24.15 -4.61
CA ARG A 108 -5.12 24.33 -3.17
C ARG A 108 -3.67 24.59 -2.76
N GLU A 109 -3.46 25.65 -1.99
CA GLU A 109 -2.13 26.09 -1.51
C GLU A 109 -1.34 24.98 -0.79
N LYS A 110 -1.99 24.22 0.09
CA LYS A 110 -1.36 23.15 0.89
C LYS A 110 -1.83 21.77 0.46
N LYS A 111 -1.50 21.37 -0.78
CA LYS A 111 -1.89 20.07 -1.35
C LYS A 111 -1.63 18.91 -0.39
N LEU A 112 -2.61 18.04 -0.24
CA LEU A 112 -2.46 16.82 0.55
C LEU A 112 -1.64 15.80 -0.24
N PHE A 113 -0.83 15.02 0.46
CA PHE A 113 -0.17 13.87 -0.14
C PHE A 113 -1.19 12.82 -0.54
N PHE A 114 -0.87 12.05 -1.58
CA PHE A 114 -1.73 10.98 -2.05
C PHE A 114 -2.10 10.00 -0.92
N CYS A 115 -1.14 9.66 -0.06
CA CYS A 115 -1.39 8.78 1.08
C CYS A 115 -2.39 9.35 2.10
N GLN A 116 -2.43 10.67 2.27
CA GLN A 116 -3.39 11.35 3.14
C GLN A 116 -4.79 11.32 2.52
N ASN A 117 -4.90 11.63 1.23
CA ASN A 117 -6.15 11.54 0.49
C ASN A 117 -6.69 10.10 0.49
N GLU A 118 -5.86 9.11 0.18
CA GLU A 118 -6.26 7.71 0.15
C GLU A 118 -6.70 7.20 1.53
N ALA A 119 -6.02 7.60 2.61
CA ALA A 119 -6.42 7.24 3.96
C ALA A 119 -7.82 7.77 4.30
N LEU A 120 -8.07 9.04 3.96
CA LEU A 120 -9.35 9.69 4.17
C LEU A 120 -10.46 9.08 3.31
N GLU A 121 -10.19 8.84 2.03
CA GLU A 121 -11.10 8.14 1.12
C GLU A 121 -11.45 6.75 1.63
N THR A 122 -10.48 6.01 2.18
CA THR A 122 -10.71 4.69 2.76
C THR A 122 -11.63 4.79 3.98
N ALA A 123 -11.42 5.76 4.87
CA ALA A 123 -12.28 5.99 6.03
C ALA A 123 -13.72 6.34 5.62
N ILE A 124 -13.88 7.20 4.61
CA ILE A 124 -15.19 7.56 4.04
C ILE A 124 -15.84 6.34 3.38
N TYR A 125 -15.09 5.57 2.61
CA TYR A 125 -15.61 4.39 1.94
C TYR A 125 -16.19 3.39 2.93
N LEU A 126 -15.44 3.08 4.00
CA LEU A 126 -15.86 2.14 5.02
C LEU A 126 -17.09 2.61 5.82
N THR A 127 -17.24 3.92 6.03
CA THR A 127 -18.31 4.47 6.88
C THR A 127 -19.59 4.81 6.11
N GLU A 128 -19.49 5.35 4.89
CA GLU A 128 -20.64 5.85 4.13
C GLU A 128 -21.05 4.96 2.94
N VAL A 129 -20.10 4.20 2.37
CA VAL A 129 -20.26 3.60 1.03
C VAL A 129 -20.31 2.08 1.07
N ALA A 130 -19.44 1.43 1.85
CA ALA A 130 -19.23 -0.02 1.81
C ALA A 130 -20.52 -0.83 1.99
N ARG A 131 -21.42 -0.40 2.89
CA ARG A 131 -22.74 -1.05 3.08
C ARG A 131 -23.63 -0.97 1.85
N LYS A 132 -23.60 0.14 1.11
CA LYS A 132 -24.45 0.38 -0.07
C LYS A 132 -23.97 -0.44 -1.28
N TYR A 133 -22.68 -0.76 -1.33
CA TYR A 133 -22.06 -1.54 -2.39
C TYR A 133 -22.00 -3.05 -2.09
N GLY A 134 -22.57 -3.51 -0.97
CA GLY A 134 -22.48 -4.92 -0.56
C GLY A 134 -21.09 -5.32 -0.05
N ASP A 135 -20.25 -4.34 0.25
CA ASP A 135 -18.84 -4.48 0.63
C ASP A 135 -18.61 -4.44 2.14
N ALA A 136 -19.67 -4.24 2.92
CA ALA A 136 -19.55 -4.24 4.37
C ALA A 136 -19.13 -5.61 4.88
N CYS A 137 -18.09 -5.66 5.71
CA CYS A 137 -17.83 -6.84 6.52
C CYS A 137 -19.10 -7.18 7.30
N SER A 138 -19.62 -8.39 7.07
CA SER A 138 -20.54 -9.04 7.99
C SER A 138 -19.89 -9.00 9.38
N ARG A 139 -20.58 -8.39 10.34
CA ARG A 139 -20.20 -8.50 11.75
C ARG A 139 -20.36 -9.93 12.23
#